data_AF-A0A972IQ08-F1
#
_entry.id   AF-A0A972IQ08-F1
#
_cell.length_a   1.000
_cell.length_b   1.000
_cell.length_c   1.000
_cell.angle_alpha   90.00
_cell.angle_beta   90.00
_cell.angle_gamma   90.00
#
_symmetry.space_group_name_H-M   'P 1'
#
loop_
_entity.id
_entity.type
_entity.pdbx_description
1 polymer ?
#
loop_
_entity_poly.entity_id
_entity_poly.type
_entity_poly.pdbx_seq_one_letter_code
_entity_poly.pdbx_strand_id
1 'polypeptide(L)' 'HTQGGEFQVPGIPMKFSDTVPDDPCTAPMLGEHNQEIYLGLLGLSCQEYMEMKEKGVI' A
#
# COMPACT_ATOMS: atom_id res chain seq x y z
N HIS A 1 0.43 0.05 13.34
CA HIS A 1 -0.65 0.30 12.35
C HIS A 1 -0.87 1.81 12.28
N THR A 2 -0.93 2.43 11.10
CA THR A 2 -0.92 3.90 10.92
C THR A 2 -1.98 4.65 11.73
N GLN A 3 -3.11 4.01 12.05
CA GLN A 3 -4.16 4.56 12.91
C GLN A 3 -4.34 3.81 14.24
N GLY A 4 -3.66 2.67 14.42
CA GLY A 4 -3.87 1.73 15.52
C GLY A 4 -2.76 1.74 16.57
N GLY A 5 -1.80 2.66 16.47
CA GLY A 5 -0.66 2.73 17.39
C GLY A 5 0.37 1.61 17.19
N GLU A 6 1.26 1.48 18.18
CA GLU A 6 2.32 0.48 18.22
C GLU A 6 1.77 -0.88 18.68
N PHE A 7 2.11 -1.93 17.94
CA PHE A 7 1.80 -3.31 18.34
C PHE A 7 2.88 -4.25 17.80
N GLN A 8 3.10 -5.37 18.49
CA GLN A 8 4.10 -6.35 18.08
C GLN A 8 3.53 -7.26 16.99
N VAL A 9 4.23 -7.32 15.86
CA VAL A 9 3.96 -8.24 14.76
C VAL A 9 5.06 -9.31 14.79
N PRO A 10 4.72 -10.62 14.73
CA PRO A 10 5.74 -11.64 14.57
C PRO A 10 6.51 -11.42 13.25
N GLY A 11 7.83 -11.38 13.34
CA GLY A 11 8.70 -11.28 12.16
C GLY A 11 8.73 -12.57 11.34
N ILE A 12 9.63 -12.61 10.35
CA ILE A 12 9.79 -13.78 9.46
C ILE A 12 10.31 -14.98 10.27
N PRO A 13 9.66 -16.16 10.20
CA PRO A 13 10.00 -17.31 11.06
C PRO A 13 11.30 -18.04 10.64
N MET A 14 11.88 -17.69 9.49
CA MET A 14 13.06 -18.34 8.91
C MET A 14 14.14 -17.31 8.60
N LYS A 15 15.41 -17.71 8.77
CA LYS A 15 16.56 -16.88 8.43
C LYS A 15 17.01 -17.18 7.00
N PHE A 16 17.22 -16.13 6.21
CA PHE A 16 17.84 -16.20 4.90
C PHE A 16 19.26 -15.65 5.01
N SER A 17 20.24 -16.34 4.40
CA SER A 17 21.66 -15.95 4.51
C SER A 17 21.99 -14.66 3.76
N ASP A 18 21.37 -14.45 2.61
CA ASP A 18 21.67 -13.33 1.71
C ASP A 18 20.54 -12.30 1.61
N THR A 19 19.36 -12.60 2.18
CA THR A 19 18.21 -11.70 2.14
C THR A 19 17.89 -11.21 3.55
N VAL A 20 18.24 -9.97 3.82
CA VAL A 20 17.77 -9.28 5.02
C VAL A 20 16.37 -8.77 4.72
N PRO A 21 15.35 -9.06 5.56
CA PRO A 21 14.06 -8.42 5.38
C PRO A 21 14.21 -6.91 5.49
N ASP A 22 13.55 -6.18 4.58
CA ASP A 22 13.37 -4.75 4.70
C ASP A 22 12.80 -4.38 6.07
N ASP A 23 13.06 -3.14 6.50
CA ASP A 23 12.50 -2.57 7.72
C ASP A 23 11.00 -2.88 7.87
N PRO A 24 10.50 -3.06 9.11
CA PRO A 24 9.11 -3.37 9.34
C PRO A 24 8.20 -2.31 8.70
N CYS A 25 7.64 -2.67 7.55
CA CYS A 25 6.74 -1.80 6.82
C CYS A 25 5.39 -1.76 7.54
N THR A 26 4.83 -0.55 7.68
CA THR A 26 3.49 -0.41 8.25
C THR A 26 2.47 -0.88 7.22
N ALA A 27 1.45 -1.63 7.66
CA ALA A 27 0.36 -2.02 6.78
C ALA A 27 -0.31 -0.75 6.19
N PRO A 28 -0.50 -0.69 4.86
CA PRO A 28 -1.06 0.49 4.21
C PRO A 28 -2.52 0.71 4.60
N MET A 29 -2.96 1.95 4.55
CA MET A 29 -4.37 2.30 4.69
C MET A 29 -5.20 1.82 3.48
N LEU A 30 -6.52 1.70 3.66
CA LEU A 30 -7.43 1.42 2.55
C LEU A 30 -7.30 2.54 1.49
N GLY A 31 -6.90 2.16 0.28
CA GLY A 31 -6.74 3.08 -0.84
C GLY A 31 -5.49 3.95 -0.82
N GLU A 32 -4.54 3.73 0.10
CA GLU A 32 -3.33 4.55 0.28
C GLU A 32 -2.52 4.73 -1.02
N HIS A 33 -2.47 3.68 -1.85
CA HIS A 33 -1.71 3.66 -3.10
C HIS A 33 -2.57 3.74 -4.36
N ASN A 34 -3.89 3.99 -4.26
CA ASN A 34 -4.77 4.02 -5.43
C ASN A 34 -4.27 5.01 -6.49
N GLN A 35 -3.92 6.24 -6.08
CA GLN A 35 -3.49 7.27 -7.02
C GLN A 35 -2.18 6.90 -7.75
N GLU A 36 -1.19 6.38 -7.03
CA GLU A 36 0.09 5.96 -7.60
C GLU A 36 -0.10 4.82 -8.60
N ILE A 37 -0.89 3.82 -8.24
CA ILE A 37 -1.13 2.66 -9.10
C ILE A 37 -1.95 3.04 -10.33
N TYR A 38 -3.05 3.78 -10.17
CA TYR A 38 -3.92 4.12 -11.29
C TYR A 38 -3.26 5.12 -12.25
N LEU A 39 -2.64 6.19 -11.74
CA LEU A 39 -2.05 7.22 -12.61
C LEU A 39 -0.62 6.89 -13.03
N GLY A 40 0.16 6.25 -12.16
CA GLY A 40 1.58 5.97 -12.40
C GLY A 40 1.80 4.63 -13.10
N LEU A 41 1.33 3.54 -12.51
CA LEU A 41 1.60 2.19 -13.02
C LEU A 41 0.68 1.81 -14.19
N LEU A 42 -0.62 2.11 -14.06
CA LEU A 42 -1.63 1.79 -15.06
C LEU A 42 -1.81 2.89 -16.11
N GLY A 43 -1.29 4.10 -15.86
CA GLY A 43 -1.28 5.20 -16.82
C GLY A 43 -2.66 5.76 -17.14
N LEU A 44 -3.64 5.63 -16.23
CA LEU A 44 -4.96 6.24 -16.39
C LEU A 44 -4.84 7.76 -16.42
N SER A 45 -5.72 8.40 -17.18
CA SER A 45 -5.83 9.85 -17.15
C SER A 45 -6.40 10.32 -15.80
N CYS A 46 -6.04 11.54 -15.40
CA CYS A 46 -6.63 12.15 -14.20
C CYS A 46 -8.16 12.22 -14.26
N GLN A 47 -8.73 12.36 -15.46
CA GLN A 47 -10.17 12.41 -15.66
C GLN A 47 -10.83 11.06 -15.36
N GLU A 48 -10.30 9.95 -15.90
CA GLU A 48 -10.81 8.60 -15.64
C GLU A 48 -10.71 8.24 -14.15
N TYR A 49 -9.60 8.61 -13.50
CA TYR A 49 -9.43 8.42 -12.06
C TYR A 49 -10.48 9.19 -11.23
N MET A 50 -10.75 10.46 -11.58
CA MET A 50 -11.78 11.24 -10.89
C MET A 50 -13.17 10.66 -11.09
N GLU A 51 -13.52 10.22 -12.30
CA GLU A 51 -14.83 9.58 -12.54
C GLU A 51 -15.02 8.32 -11.70
N MET A 52 -13.98 7.49 -11.57
CA MET A 52 -14.04 6.28 -10.74
C MET A 52 -14.20 6.61 -9.26
N LYS A 53 -13.55 7.68 -8.80
CA LYS A 53 -13.67 8.20 -7.43
C LYS A 53 -15.07 8.76 -7.16
N GLU A 54 -15.63 9.53 -8.11
CA GLU A 54 -17.00 10.07 -8.00
C GLU A 54 -18.07 8.98 -8.02
N LYS A 55 -17.85 7.90 -8.78
CA LYS A 55 -18.74 6.73 -8.82
C LYS A 55 -18.60 5.84 -7.57
N GLY A 56 -17.67 6.13 -6.67
CA GLY A 56 -17.43 5.35 -5.45
C GLY A 56 -16.83 3.97 -5.71
N VAL A 57 -16.16 3.79 -6.85
CA VAL A 57 -15.48 2.53 -7.22
C VAL A 57 -14.11 2.41 -6.52
N ILE A 58 -13.48 3.54 -6.21
CA ILE A 58 -12.14 3.66 -5.60
C ILE A 58 -12.03 4.78 -4.58
#